data_AF-A0A7Y7ISX5-F1
#
_entry.id   AF-A0A7Y7ISX5-F1
#
_cell.length_a   1.000
_cell.length_b   1.000
_cell.length_c   1.000
_cell.angle_alpha   90.00
_cell.angle_beta   90.00
_cell.angle_gamma   90.00
#
_symmetry.space_group_name_H-M   'P 1'
#
loop_
_entity.id
_entity.type
_entity.pdbx_description
1 polymer ?
#
loop_
_entity_poly.entity_id
_entity_poly.type
_entity_poly.pdbx_seq_one_letter_code
_entity_poly.pdbx_strand_id
1 'polypeptide(L)' 'MDHGDFTIGSTFWTASGEWRCTDIGRRTVIAIRIDPGRDASWYSGPPYAVMETVLDEDDLESCFPTEAEMREQMGG' A
#
# COMPACT_ATOMS: atom_id res chain seq x y z
N MET A 1 3.61 4.28 -8.87
CA MET A 1 4.79 4.69 -8.07
C MET A 1 5.92 3.79 -8.52
N ASP A 2 7.14 4.31 -8.62
CA ASP A 2 8.30 3.47 -8.93
C ASP A 2 8.74 2.69 -7.69
N HIS A 3 9.37 1.54 -7.89
CA HIS A 3 9.85 0.67 -6.78
C HIS A 3 10.73 1.41 -5.75
N GLY A 4 11.53 2.38 -6.21
CA GLY A 4 12.40 3.19 -5.36
C GLY A 4 11.68 4.24 -4.51
N ASP A 5 10.40 4.51 -4.78
CA ASP A 5 9.60 5.49 -4.03
C ASP A 5 9.07 4.93 -2.70
N PHE A 6 9.07 3.61 -2.54
CA PHE A 6 8.50 2.96 -1.36
C PHE A 6 9.45 3.05 -0.15
N THR A 7 8.85 3.26 1.03
CA THR A 7 9.56 3.19 2.32
C THR A 7 8.75 2.36 3.29
N ILE A 8 9.40 1.50 4.08
CA ILE A 8 8.70 0.71 5.10
C ILE A 8 8.01 1.65 6.10
N GLY A 9 6.72 1.42 6.33
CA GLY A 9 5.85 2.23 7.18
C GLY A 9 5.12 3.37 6.46
N SER A 10 5.50 3.74 5.24
CA SER A 10 4.77 4.73 4.46
C SER A 10 3.45 4.16 3.94
N THR A 11 2.48 5.06 3.70
CA THR A 11 1.22 4.70 3.05
C THR A 11 1.22 5.11 1.58
N PHE A 12 0.43 4.39 0.80
CA PHE A 12 0.20 4.63 -0.63
C PHE A 12 -1.21 4.17 -0.99
N TRP A 13 -1.69 4.56 -2.16
CA TRP A 13 -3.05 4.33 -2.63
C TRP A 13 -3.06 3.44 -3.87
N THR A 14 -4.11 2.63 -3.98
CA THR A 14 -4.47 1.91 -5.20
C THR A 14 -5.97 2.12 -5.45
N ALA A 15 -6.50 1.60 -6.55
CA ALA A 15 -7.95 1.54 -6.78
C ALA A 15 -8.72 0.85 -5.63
N SER A 16 -8.05 -0.05 -4.90
CA SER A 16 -8.64 -0.81 -3.79
C SER A 16 -8.58 -0.07 -2.44
N GLY A 17 -7.99 1.12 -2.38
CA GLY A 17 -7.88 1.94 -1.16
C GLY A 17 -6.44 2.15 -0.69
N GLU A 18 -6.29 2.54 0.58
CA GLU A 18 -5.00 2.83 1.21
C GLU A 18 -4.29 1.57 1.69
N TRP A 19 -2.97 1.55 1.53
CA TRP A 19 -2.07 0.48 1.92
C TRP A 19 -0.90 1.05 2.71
N ARG A 20 -0.31 0.24 3.61
CA ARG A 20 0.96 0.54 4.29
C ARG A 20 2.01 -0.48 3.87
N CYS A 21 3.15 0.00 3.40
CA CYS A 21 4.32 -0.84 3.08
C CYS A 21 4.90 -1.45 4.38
N THR A 22 5.07 -2.77 4.40
CA THR A 22 5.65 -3.52 5.52
C THR A 22 7.01 -4.12 5.20
N ASP A 23 7.30 -4.39 3.92
CA ASP A 23 8.60 -4.85 3.45
C ASP A 23 8.87 -4.46 1.98
N ILE A 24 10.13 -4.38 1.58
CA ILE A 24 10.55 -4.02 0.22
C ILE A 24 11.49 -5.10 -0.33
N GLY A 25 10.99 -5.90 -1.26
CA GLY A 25 11.77 -6.86 -2.04
C GLY A 25 12.52 -6.18 -3.19
N ARG A 26 13.23 -6.96 -4.01
CA ARG A 26 13.98 -6.40 -5.16
C ARG A 26 13.10 -5.95 -6.33
N ARG A 27 11.92 -6.56 -6.47
CA ARG A 27 10.95 -6.33 -7.56
C ARG A 27 9.52 -6.24 -7.05
N THR A 28 9.35 -6.30 -5.73
CA THR A 28 8.05 -6.44 -5.07
C THR A 28 8.02 -5.55 -3.84
N VAL A 29 6.83 -5.19 -3.41
CA VAL A 29 6.56 -4.59 -2.11
C VAL A 29 5.58 -5.49 -1.37
N ILE A 30 5.76 -5.65 -0.06
CA ILE A 30 4.77 -6.31 0.79
C ILE A 30 4.02 -5.22 1.54
N ALA A 31 2.68 -5.29 1.56
CA ALA A 31 1.86 -4.28 2.19
C ALA A 31 0.61 -4.85 2.86
N ILE A 32 0.09 -4.09 3.84
CA ILE A 32 -1.20 -4.34 4.49
C ILE A 32 -2.21 -3.27 4.08
N ARG A 33 -3.46 -3.67 3.86
CA ARG A 33 -4.54 -2.72 3.56
C ARG A 33 -5.00 -2.00 4.83
N ILE A 34 -5.14 -0.68 4.76
CA ILE A 34 -5.69 0.15 5.83
C ILE A 34 -7.19 0.31 5.61
N ASP A 35 -7.96 -0.18 6.56
CA ASP A 35 -9.41 0.01 6.62
C ASP A 35 -9.74 1.11 7.65
N PRO A 36 -10.41 2.22 7.23
CA PRO A 36 -10.76 3.32 8.13
C PRO A 36 -11.74 2.92 9.24
N GLY A 37 -12.47 1.81 9.08
CA GLY A 37 -13.41 1.30 10.08
C GLY A 37 -12.78 0.38 11.13
N ARG A 38 -11.48 0.11 11.06
CA ARG A 38 -10.80 -0.87 11.91
C ARG A 38 -9.82 -0.23 12.87
N ASP A 39 -9.77 -0.75 14.09
CA ASP A 39 -8.91 -0.25 15.16
C ASP A 39 -7.42 -0.33 14.78
N ALA A 40 -6.65 0.69 15.15
CA ALA A 40 -5.24 0.81 14.78
C ALA A 40 -4.38 -0.36 15.29
N SER A 41 -4.77 -1.03 16.38
CA SER A 41 -4.07 -2.20 16.92
C SER A 41 -4.00 -3.37 15.93
N TRP A 42 -4.89 -3.44 14.93
CA TRP A 42 -4.83 -4.46 13.88
C TRP A 42 -3.61 -4.32 12.97
N TYR A 43 -3.04 -3.11 12.90
CA TYR A 43 -1.87 -2.78 12.09
C TYR A 43 -0.59 -2.73 12.94
N SER A 44 -0.65 -3.15 14.20
CA SER A 44 0.51 -3.32 15.08
C SER A 44 1.12 -4.70 14.86
N GLY A 45 2.24 -4.77 14.15
CA GLY A 45 2.97 -6.00 13.88
C GLY A 45 4.48 -5.77 13.85
N PRO A 46 5.26 -6.81 13.50
CA PRO A 46 4.81 -8.17 13.19
C PRO A 46 4.49 -9.04 14.44
N PRO A 47 3.56 -10.03 14.32
CA PRO A 47 2.67 -10.26 13.18
C PRO A 47 1.51 -9.24 13.14
N TYR A 48 1.13 -8.80 11.96
CA TYR A 48 -0.06 -7.97 11.78
C TYR A 48 -1.34 -8.82 11.91
N ALA A 49 -2.42 -8.23 12.40
CA ALA A 49 -3.72 -8.92 12.47
C ALA A 49 -4.47 -8.94 11.12
N VAL A 50 -3.88 -8.35 10.08
CA VAL A 50 -4.36 -8.32 8.70
C VAL A 50 -3.38 -9.02 7.77
N MET A 51 -3.88 -9.45 6.61
CA MET A 51 -3.07 -10.15 5.62
C MET A 51 -2.08 -9.21 4.95
N GLU A 52 -0.82 -9.63 4.92
CA GLU A 52 0.21 -9.03 4.07
C GLU A 52 0.03 -9.53 2.64
N THR A 53 0.10 -8.62 1.67
CA THR A 53 -0.03 -8.89 0.23
C THR A 53 1.27 -8.55 -0.46
N VAL A 54 1.74 -9.47 -1.31
CA VAL A 54 2.88 -9.23 -2.21
C VAL A 54 2.34 -8.51 -3.44
N LEU A 55 2.87 -7.32 -3.70
CA LEU A 55 2.62 -6.52 -4.89
C LEU A 55 3.85 -6.63 -5.79
N ASP A 56 3.66 -7.10 -7.03
CA ASP A 56 4.73 -7.19 -8.02
C ASP A 56 4.80 -5.96 -8.92
N GLU A 57 5.67 -5.99 -9.94
CA GLU A 57 5.91 -4.85 -10.83
C GLU A 57 4.65 -4.33 -11.52
N ASP A 58 3.71 -5.20 -11.89
CA ASP A 58 2.46 -4.81 -12.53
C ASP A 58 1.54 -4.10 -11.52
N ASP A 59 1.55 -4.54 -10.25
CA ASP A 59 0.80 -3.89 -9.18
C ASP A 59 1.35 -2.49 -8.84
N LEU A 60 2.67 -2.28 -8.91
CA LEU A 60 3.30 -1.00 -8.56
C LEU A 60 2.92 0.13 -9.54
N GLU A 61 2.66 -0.21 -10.81
CA GLU A 61 2.18 0.74 -11.83
C GLU A 61 0.83 1.37 -11.45
N SER A 62 0.02 0.66 -10.64
CA SER A 62 -1.28 1.11 -10.15
C SER A 62 -1.24 1.70 -8.74
N CYS A 63 -0.05 2.00 -8.22
CA CYS A 63 0.16 2.64 -6.91
C CYS A 63 0.34 4.15 -7.05
N PHE A 64 -0.24 4.91 -6.12
CA PHE A 64 -0.24 6.37 -6.09
C PHE A 64 0.24 6.88 -4.73
N PRO A 65 1.00 7.99 -4.66
CA PRO A 65 1.43 8.55 -3.37
C PRO A 65 0.24 9.04 -2.52
N THR A 66 -0.82 9.55 -3.16
CA THR A 66 -2.01 10.08 -2.47
C THR A 66 -3.32 9.62 -3.09
N GLU A 67 -4.42 9.72 -2.33
CA GLU A 67 -5.77 9.47 -2.84
C GLU A 67 -6.13 10.43 -3.99
N ALA A 68 -5.69 11.69 -3.90
CA ALA A 68 -5.98 12.71 -4.91
C ALA A 68 -5.40 12.32 -6.28
N GLU A 69 -4.12 11.93 -6.31
CA GLU A 69 -3.45 11.49 -7.55
C GLU A 69 -4.11 10.23 -8.13
N MET A 70 -4.51 9.29 -7.26
CA MET A 70 -5.27 8.10 -7.67
C MET A 70 -6.60 8.48 -8.34
N ARG A 71 -7.36 9.40 -7.75
CA ARG A 71 -8.65 9.86 -8.29
C ARG A 71 -8.50 10.64 -9.59
N GLU A 72 -7.47 11.47 -9.71
CA GLU A 72 -7.18 12.23 -10.93
C GLU A 72 -6.89 11.28 -12.10
N GLN A 73 -6.08 10.24 -11.87
CA GLN A 73 -5.72 9.27 -12.91
C GLN A 73 -6.88 8.32 -13.28
N MET A 74 -7.81 8.08 -12.34
CA MET A 74 -9.00 7.26 -12.55
C MET A 74 -10.21 8.04 -13.10
N GLY A 75 -10.04 9.31 -13.47
CA GLY A 75 -11.08 10.11 -14.14
C GLY A 75 -12.21 10.55 -13.20
N GLY A 76 -11.84 11.07 -12.02
CA GLY A 76 -12.71 11.55 -10.93
C GLY A 76 -14.10 12.05 -11.29
#